data_AF-H0ER63-F1
#
_entry.id   AF-H0ER63-F1
#
_cell.length_a   1.000
_cell.length_b   1.000
_cell.length_c   1.000
_cell.angle_alpha   90.00
_cell.angle_beta   90.00
_cell.angle_gamma   90.00
#
_symmetry.space_group_name_H-M   'P 1'
#
loop_
_entity.id
_entity.type
_entity.pdbx_description
1 polymer ?
#
loop_
_entity_poly.entity_id
_entity_poly.type
_entity_poly.pdbx_seq_one_letter_code
_entity_poly.pdbx_strand_id
1 'polypeptide(L)'
;MSTLSDARDGASEQFRDLNLSITGLGVEYPPYLLSPSDLDTLCARHYPDSPALLGWDHRIIPDTEQDLGFDIDPLGWKVVLSPRVPKLTGAIVAPTFNDLLTTIPNLPSNYQKASDFDWALHPGGATILTGVEKSMSITPEHMRASYDTYINHGNSSSATILSVMDRLRQKEMDDCAPDGKVKDYVVGCAFGPGIAIEMCMLKRNLNHVRRVLVDGDITPPMTETDPSDGEVSRSDTPVDLEAEVEATKEKGDVLEEKLEKIHPEIPEQNDSLAEALNGVELD
;
A
#
# COMPACT_ATOMS: atom_id res chain seq x y z
N MET A 1 -42.42 -31.84 48.04
CA MET A 1 -40.97 -32.15 48.18
C MET A 1 -40.47 -32.71 46.86
N SER A 2 -39.37 -32.14 46.33
CA SER A 2 -38.51 -32.60 45.21
C SER A 2 -39.04 -32.36 43.77
N THR A 3 -38.75 -31.25 43.07
CA THR A 3 -37.57 -30.86 42.22
C THR A 3 -37.36 -31.76 40.97
N LEU A 4 -37.57 -31.29 39.73
CA LEU A 4 -36.69 -30.52 38.80
C LEU A 4 -35.44 -31.30 38.31
N SER A 5 -35.13 -31.17 37.00
CA SER A 5 -34.16 -31.90 36.13
C SER A 5 -34.79 -33.13 35.43
N ASP A 6 -34.83 -33.31 34.11
CA ASP A 6 -34.04 -32.79 32.99
C ASP A 6 -34.92 -32.53 31.76
N ALA A 7 -34.76 -31.36 31.14
CA ALA A 7 -35.35 -31.04 29.85
C ALA A 7 -34.37 -30.17 29.05
N ARG A 8 -33.18 -30.69 28.75
CA ARG A 8 -32.25 -30.14 27.76
C ARG A 8 -31.34 -31.24 27.22
N ASP A 9 -31.85 -32.07 26.32
CA ASP A 9 -30.99 -32.84 25.40
C ASP A 9 -31.83 -33.29 24.21
N GLY A 10 -31.77 -32.52 23.13
CA GLY A 10 -32.51 -32.83 21.90
C GLY A 10 -32.31 -31.88 20.73
N ALA A 11 -31.51 -30.82 20.86
CA ALA A 11 -31.32 -29.82 19.81
C ALA A 11 -29.88 -29.73 19.26
N SER A 12 -28.98 -30.68 19.55
CA SER A 12 -27.58 -30.62 19.06
C SER A 12 -27.23 -31.61 17.93
N GLU A 13 -28.17 -32.42 17.45
CA GLU A 13 -27.90 -33.47 16.46
C GLU A 13 -28.36 -33.14 15.02
N GLN A 14 -28.84 -31.93 14.73
CA GLN A 14 -29.47 -31.63 13.42
C GLN A 14 -28.50 -31.12 12.33
N PHE A 15 -27.22 -30.89 12.63
CA PHE A 15 -26.27 -30.23 11.70
C PHE A 15 -24.99 -31.03 11.41
N ARG A 16 -24.86 -32.27 11.91
CA ARG A 16 -23.63 -33.07 11.72
C ARG A 16 -23.43 -33.61 10.30
N ASP A 17 -24.48 -33.65 9.48
CA ASP A 17 -24.42 -34.16 8.09
C ASP A 17 -24.33 -33.05 7.02
N LEU A 18 -24.32 -31.77 7.41
CA LEU A 18 -24.16 -30.68 6.45
C LEU A 18 -22.68 -30.46 6.17
N ASN A 19 -22.22 -31.11 5.10
CA ASN A 19 -20.91 -30.95 4.47
C ASN A 19 -20.80 -29.56 3.79
N LEU A 20 -20.95 -28.50 4.59
CA LEU A 20 -21.04 -27.11 4.16
C LEU A 20 -19.75 -26.39 4.52
N SER A 21 -19.11 -25.76 3.54
CA SER A 21 -17.95 -24.89 3.75
C SER A 21 -18.28 -23.50 3.20
N ILE A 22 -18.07 -22.46 4.01
CA ILE A 22 -18.12 -21.07 3.54
C ILE A 22 -16.82 -20.81 2.76
N THR A 23 -16.91 -20.73 1.44
CA THR A 23 -15.76 -20.51 0.56
C THR A 23 -15.48 -19.03 0.28
N GLY A 24 -16.35 -18.13 0.75
CA GLY A 24 -16.18 -16.68 0.69
C GLY A 24 -17.40 -15.92 1.21
N LEU A 25 -17.20 -14.68 1.65
CA LEU A 25 -18.25 -13.73 2.00
C LEU A 25 -18.16 -12.56 1.01
N GLY A 26 -19.26 -12.27 0.33
CA GLY A 26 -19.41 -11.06 -0.50
C GLY A 26 -20.01 -9.92 0.32
N VAL A 27 -19.53 -8.70 0.11
CA VAL A 27 -20.11 -7.48 0.69
C VAL A 27 -20.88 -6.77 -0.41
N GLU A 28 -22.20 -6.69 -0.28
CA GLU A 28 -23.05 -5.86 -1.13
C GLU A 28 -23.25 -4.50 -0.45
N TYR A 29 -22.67 -3.44 -1.02
CA TYR A 29 -22.95 -2.08 -0.56
C TYR A 29 -24.39 -1.68 -0.97
N PRO A 30 -25.10 -0.88 -0.14
CA PRO A 30 -26.50 -0.52 -0.39
C PRO A 30 -26.69 0.21 -1.73
N PRO A 31 -27.92 0.22 -2.30
CA PRO A 31 -28.22 0.60 -3.68
C PRO A 31 -28.17 2.12 -3.97
N TYR A 32 -27.28 2.85 -3.32
CA TYR A 32 -26.85 4.14 -3.84
C TYR A 32 -25.73 3.87 -4.84
N LEU A 33 -26.13 3.44 -6.03
CA LEU A 33 -25.24 3.35 -7.19
C LEU A 33 -24.75 4.77 -7.49
N LEU A 34 -23.62 5.14 -6.90
CA LEU A 34 -22.88 6.32 -7.29
C LEU A 34 -22.57 6.17 -8.78
N SER A 35 -23.22 6.98 -9.59
CA SER A 35 -22.89 7.16 -10.98
C SER A 35 -21.57 7.93 -11.09
N PRO A 36 -20.85 7.84 -12.22
CA PRO A 36 -19.66 8.68 -12.44
C PRO A 36 -19.92 10.18 -12.23
N SER A 37 -21.12 10.68 -12.53
CA SER A 37 -21.50 12.08 -12.29
C SER A 37 -21.66 12.46 -10.81
N ASP A 38 -21.90 11.50 -9.93
CA ASP A 38 -21.94 11.76 -8.49
C ASP A 38 -20.54 12.07 -7.95
N LEU A 39 -19.50 11.46 -8.55
CA LEU A 39 -18.11 11.79 -8.25
C LEU A 39 -17.79 13.23 -8.65
N ASP A 40 -18.23 13.68 -9.83
CA ASP A 40 -18.04 15.07 -10.27
C ASP A 40 -18.69 16.06 -9.28
N THR A 41 -19.89 15.74 -8.81
CA THR A 41 -20.62 16.57 -7.84
C THR A 41 -19.89 16.63 -6.49
N LEU A 42 -19.39 15.50 -5.99
CA LEU A 42 -18.59 15.44 -4.77
C LEU A 42 -17.26 16.18 -4.92
N CYS A 43 -16.58 16.01 -6.06
CA CYS A 43 -15.35 16.70 -6.39
C CYS A 43 -15.57 18.21 -6.38
N ALA A 44 -16.54 18.74 -7.12
CA ALA A 44 -16.84 20.16 -7.18
C ALA A 44 -17.24 20.76 -5.82
N ARG A 45 -17.89 19.95 -4.96
CA ARG A 45 -18.29 20.39 -3.62
C ARG A 45 -17.12 20.49 -2.64
N HIS A 46 -16.17 19.56 -2.69
CA HIS A 46 -15.15 19.41 -1.66
C HIS A 46 -13.75 19.87 -2.10
N TYR A 47 -13.49 19.94 -3.41
CA TYR A 47 -12.20 20.22 -4.00
C TYR A 47 -12.33 21.33 -5.06
N PRO A 48 -11.53 22.41 -4.97
CA PRO A 48 -11.49 23.40 -6.03
C PRO A 48 -10.91 22.80 -7.30
N ASP A 49 -11.35 23.29 -8.47
CA ASP A 49 -10.73 22.95 -9.74
C ASP A 49 -9.22 23.18 -9.67
N SER A 50 -8.47 22.13 -9.95
CA SER A 50 -7.02 22.11 -9.86
C SER A 50 -6.45 21.38 -11.06
N PRO A 51 -5.39 21.89 -11.70
CA PRO A 51 -4.69 21.19 -12.76
C PRO A 51 -3.78 20.09 -12.16
N ALA A 52 -4.31 19.29 -11.21
CA ALA A 52 -3.52 18.36 -10.41
C ALA A 52 -2.88 17.26 -11.27
N LEU A 53 -3.61 16.76 -12.28
CA LEU A 53 -3.12 15.85 -13.31
C LEU A 53 -3.04 16.62 -14.64
N LEU A 54 -1.84 16.75 -15.19
CA LEU A 54 -1.60 17.54 -16.40
C LEU A 54 -1.61 16.70 -17.67
N GLY A 55 -1.29 15.41 -17.54
CA GLY A 55 -1.24 14.46 -18.65
C GLY A 55 -0.63 13.14 -18.21
N TRP A 56 -0.68 12.16 -19.10
CA TRP A 56 -0.20 10.81 -18.88
C TRP A 56 0.27 10.19 -20.21
N ASP A 57 1.14 9.20 -20.12
CA ASP A 57 1.57 8.35 -21.22
C ASP A 57 1.63 6.89 -20.74
N HIS A 58 1.41 5.96 -21.65
CA HIS A 58 1.44 4.52 -21.37
C HIS A 58 2.06 3.77 -22.53
N ARG A 59 2.82 2.71 -22.23
CA ARG A 59 3.46 1.87 -23.26
C ARG A 59 3.53 0.42 -22.81
N ILE A 60 3.57 -0.47 -23.80
CA ILE A 60 3.90 -1.88 -23.61
C ILE A 60 5.24 -2.12 -24.31
N ILE A 61 6.18 -2.74 -23.59
CA ILE A 61 7.45 -3.17 -24.18
C ILE A 61 7.17 -4.45 -25.00
N PRO A 62 7.42 -4.48 -26.32
CA PRO A 62 7.15 -5.66 -27.13
C PRO A 62 7.94 -6.89 -26.69
N ASP A 63 7.35 -8.07 -26.84
CA ASP A 63 7.98 -9.39 -26.61
C ASP A 63 8.51 -9.57 -25.17
N THR A 64 7.75 -9.11 -24.18
CA THR A 64 8.12 -9.17 -22.75
C THR A 64 7.05 -9.75 -21.83
N GLU A 65 6.04 -10.40 -22.39
CA GLU A 65 4.93 -11.02 -21.65
C GLU A 65 5.43 -12.10 -20.67
N GLN A 66 6.47 -12.83 -21.06
CA GLN A 66 7.13 -13.85 -20.25
C GLN A 66 8.03 -13.27 -19.14
N ASP A 67 8.31 -11.98 -19.14
CA ASP A 67 9.26 -11.39 -18.19
C ASP A 67 8.60 -10.95 -16.89
N LEU A 68 7.31 -10.58 -16.89
CA LEU A 68 6.59 -10.14 -15.70
C LEU A 68 5.11 -10.51 -15.81
N GLY A 69 4.60 -11.28 -14.85
CA GLY A 69 3.24 -11.80 -14.90
C GLY A 69 2.75 -12.40 -13.59
N PHE A 70 1.46 -12.74 -13.59
CA PHE A 70 0.78 -13.45 -12.50
C PHE A 70 -0.10 -14.53 -13.14
N ASP A 71 0.43 -15.75 -13.22
CA ASP A 71 -0.28 -16.88 -13.80
C ASP A 71 -1.31 -17.42 -12.82
N ILE A 72 -2.56 -17.60 -13.26
CA ILE A 72 -3.60 -18.19 -12.43
C ILE A 72 -3.25 -19.63 -12.06
N ASP A 73 -3.46 -19.99 -10.80
CA ASP A 73 -3.14 -21.30 -10.24
C ASP A 73 -4.25 -21.72 -9.25
N PRO A 74 -4.51 -23.03 -9.05
CA PRO A 74 -5.46 -23.48 -8.03
C PRO A 74 -5.18 -22.94 -6.62
N LEU A 75 -3.94 -22.53 -6.33
CA LEU A 75 -3.53 -21.93 -5.07
C LEU A 75 -3.48 -20.38 -5.09
N GLY A 76 -4.04 -19.74 -6.13
CA GLY A 76 -4.08 -18.28 -6.29
C GLY A 76 -3.39 -17.83 -7.57
N TRP A 77 -2.26 -17.15 -7.44
CA TRP A 77 -1.46 -16.69 -8.58
C TRP A 77 0.02 -16.97 -8.38
N LYS A 78 0.67 -17.49 -9.43
CA LYS A 78 2.11 -17.70 -9.49
C LYS A 78 2.79 -16.50 -10.12
N VAL A 79 3.70 -15.90 -9.38
CA VAL A 79 4.49 -14.76 -9.85
C VAL A 79 5.46 -15.24 -10.94
N VAL A 80 5.44 -14.56 -12.08
CA VAL A 80 6.44 -14.65 -13.14
C VAL A 80 7.32 -13.41 -13.05
N LEU A 81 8.63 -13.61 -12.84
CA LEU A 81 9.59 -12.52 -12.74
C LEU A 81 10.93 -12.95 -13.34
N SER A 82 11.24 -12.42 -14.53
CA SER A 82 12.50 -12.64 -15.24
C SER A 82 13.59 -11.69 -14.74
N PRO A 83 14.86 -12.11 -14.74
CA PRO A 83 15.99 -11.23 -14.41
C PRO A 83 16.17 -10.08 -15.41
N ARG A 84 15.49 -10.10 -16.56
CA ARG A 84 15.53 -9.00 -17.56
C ARG A 84 14.76 -7.76 -17.12
N VAL A 85 13.81 -7.89 -16.19
CA VAL A 85 12.88 -6.81 -15.81
C VAL A 85 13.60 -5.50 -15.45
N PRO A 86 14.60 -5.47 -14.55
CA PRO A 86 15.25 -4.20 -14.18
C PRO A 86 15.93 -3.48 -15.35
N LYS A 87 16.48 -4.24 -16.31
CA LYS A 87 17.11 -3.66 -17.51
C LYS A 87 16.06 -3.09 -18.46
N LEU A 88 14.95 -3.81 -18.66
CA LEU A 88 13.85 -3.40 -19.54
C LEU A 88 13.17 -2.13 -19.00
N THR A 89 12.85 -2.11 -17.70
CA THR A 89 12.21 -0.96 -17.05
C THR A 89 13.13 0.26 -17.05
N GLY A 90 14.42 0.10 -16.73
CA GLY A 90 15.39 1.20 -16.77
C GLY A 90 15.58 1.80 -18.16
N ALA A 91 15.51 0.99 -19.22
CA ALA A 91 15.67 1.46 -20.60
C ALA A 91 14.45 2.24 -21.12
N ILE A 92 13.24 1.93 -20.65
CA ILE A 92 11.99 2.54 -21.17
C ILE A 92 11.62 3.86 -20.49
N VAL A 93 12.18 4.19 -19.31
CA VAL A 93 11.80 5.42 -18.58
C VAL A 93 12.14 6.68 -19.36
N ALA A 94 13.38 6.81 -19.84
CA ALA A 94 13.83 8.00 -20.55
C ALA A 94 12.99 8.35 -21.80
N PRO A 95 12.73 7.41 -22.75
CA PRO A 95 11.89 7.73 -23.90
C PRO A 95 10.44 8.05 -23.50
N THR A 96 9.88 7.37 -22.50
CA THR A 96 8.50 7.64 -22.02
C THR A 96 8.41 9.02 -21.38
N PHE A 97 9.39 9.40 -20.57
CA PHE A 97 9.47 10.73 -19.96
C PHE A 97 9.60 11.84 -21.00
N ASN A 98 10.48 11.66 -21.98
CA ASN A 98 10.68 12.65 -23.04
C ASN A 98 9.39 12.87 -23.84
N ASP A 99 8.70 11.80 -24.22
CA ASP A 99 7.46 11.89 -24.97
C ASP A 99 6.34 12.49 -24.11
N LEU A 100 6.20 12.11 -22.83
CA LEU A 100 5.28 12.74 -21.89
C LEU A 100 5.50 14.26 -21.84
N LEU A 101 6.75 14.72 -21.69
CA LEU A 101 7.05 16.17 -21.66
C LEU A 101 6.57 16.91 -22.91
N THR A 102 6.60 16.27 -24.10
CA THR A 102 6.10 16.91 -25.33
C THR A 102 4.58 17.11 -25.34
N THR A 103 3.84 16.34 -24.55
CA THR A 103 2.38 16.39 -24.48
C THR A 103 1.86 17.41 -23.46
N ILE A 104 2.70 17.83 -22.49
CA ILE A 104 2.27 18.73 -21.42
C ILE A 104 2.41 20.19 -21.86
N PRO A 105 1.30 20.94 -22.06
CA PRO A 105 1.37 22.32 -22.45
C PRO A 105 1.81 23.22 -21.29
N ASN A 106 2.56 24.28 -21.60
CA ASN A 106 2.88 25.38 -20.69
C ASN A 106 3.65 24.98 -19.41
N LEU A 107 4.48 23.94 -19.44
CA LEU A 107 5.46 23.71 -18.38
C LEU A 107 6.41 24.91 -18.27
N PRO A 108 6.72 25.41 -17.05
CA PRO A 108 7.68 26.49 -16.89
C PRO A 108 9.07 26.08 -17.42
N SER A 109 9.83 27.04 -17.92
CA SER A 109 11.14 26.78 -18.55
C SER A 109 12.17 26.14 -17.63
N ASN A 110 11.96 26.13 -16.32
CA ASN A 110 12.82 25.47 -15.35
C ASN A 110 12.43 24.01 -15.06
N TYR A 111 11.51 23.43 -15.83
CA TYR A 111 11.08 22.02 -15.76
C TYR A 111 11.27 21.36 -17.12
N GLN A 112 12.49 20.91 -17.43
CA GLN A 112 12.85 20.35 -18.74
C GLN A 112 13.55 18.99 -18.65
N LYS A 113 14.31 18.74 -17.59
CA LYS A 113 15.06 17.50 -17.37
C LYS A 113 14.55 16.78 -16.13
N ALA A 114 14.81 15.48 -16.05
CA ALA A 114 14.30 14.63 -14.96
C ALA A 114 14.62 15.15 -13.55
N SER A 115 15.79 15.75 -13.32
CA SER A 115 16.20 16.33 -12.04
C SER A 115 15.40 17.58 -11.63
N ASP A 116 14.62 18.16 -12.54
CA ASP A 116 13.78 19.32 -12.23
C ASP A 116 12.50 18.91 -11.49
N PHE A 117 12.15 17.62 -11.51
CA PHE A 117 10.90 17.06 -10.97
C PHE A 117 11.15 16.22 -9.72
N ASP A 118 10.15 16.14 -8.85
CA ASP A 118 10.08 15.06 -7.88
C ASP A 118 9.53 13.80 -8.57
N TRP A 119 9.94 12.62 -8.12
CA TRP A 119 9.57 11.34 -8.72
C TRP A 119 8.82 10.46 -7.71
N ALA A 120 7.54 10.21 -8.00
CA ALA A 120 6.74 9.18 -7.35
C ALA A 120 6.87 7.90 -8.19
N LEU A 121 7.91 7.10 -7.93
CA LEU A 121 8.16 5.85 -8.62
C LEU A 121 7.55 4.69 -7.83
N HIS A 122 6.81 3.80 -8.48
CA HIS A 122 6.40 2.53 -7.87
C HIS A 122 7.64 1.66 -7.61
N PRO A 123 7.97 1.36 -6.34
CA PRO A 123 9.17 0.61 -6.01
C PRO A 123 8.91 -0.90 -6.10
N GLY A 124 8.89 -1.43 -7.34
CA GLY A 124 8.71 -2.87 -7.57
C GLY A 124 9.82 -3.74 -6.94
N GLY A 125 11.00 -3.14 -6.75
CA GLY A 125 12.16 -3.70 -6.07
C GLY A 125 13.31 -2.69 -6.03
N ALA A 126 14.32 -2.90 -5.18
CA ALA A 126 15.45 -1.97 -5.02
C ALA A 126 16.23 -1.71 -6.34
N THR A 127 16.30 -2.72 -7.22
CA THR A 127 16.94 -2.59 -8.54
C THR A 127 16.16 -1.70 -9.51
N ILE A 128 14.84 -1.54 -9.31
CA ILE A 128 14.03 -0.59 -10.08
C ILE A 128 14.41 0.84 -9.69
N LEU A 129 14.47 1.14 -8.39
CA LEU A 129 14.85 2.46 -7.87
C LEU A 129 16.23 2.89 -8.39
N THR A 130 17.25 2.08 -8.12
CA THR A 130 18.64 2.36 -8.55
C THR A 130 18.80 2.33 -10.08
N GLY A 131 18.00 1.55 -10.79
CA GLY A 131 17.97 1.54 -12.26
C GLY A 131 17.44 2.87 -12.82
N VAL A 132 16.37 3.41 -12.25
CA VAL A 132 15.80 4.70 -12.66
C VAL A 132 16.74 5.85 -12.33
N GLU A 133 17.37 5.87 -11.16
CA GLU A 133 18.41 6.86 -10.80
C GLU A 133 19.48 6.97 -11.89
N LYS A 134 20.05 5.82 -12.27
CA LYS A 134 21.10 5.74 -13.29
C LYS A 134 20.57 6.19 -14.65
N SER A 135 19.42 5.68 -15.08
CA SER A 135 18.86 5.98 -16.42
C SER A 135 18.48 7.45 -16.60
N MET A 136 17.97 8.09 -15.54
CA MET A 136 17.47 9.46 -15.57
C MET A 136 18.47 10.48 -15.01
N SER A 137 19.61 10.01 -14.49
CA SER A 137 20.62 10.83 -13.82
C SER A 137 20.04 11.69 -12.68
N ILE A 138 19.21 11.06 -11.85
CA ILE A 138 18.61 11.66 -10.64
C ILE A 138 19.18 11.02 -9.38
N THR A 139 19.04 11.71 -8.25
CA THR A 139 19.52 11.23 -6.94
C THR A 139 18.41 10.48 -6.20
N PRO A 140 18.74 9.66 -5.17
CA PRO A 140 17.73 8.97 -4.36
C PRO A 140 16.69 9.91 -3.75
N GLU A 141 17.07 11.15 -3.40
CA GLU A 141 16.20 12.17 -2.80
C GLU A 141 15.08 12.64 -3.74
N HIS A 142 15.29 12.55 -5.06
CA HIS A 142 14.23 12.80 -6.04
C HIS A 142 13.10 11.77 -5.90
N MET A 143 13.42 10.57 -5.42
CA MET A 143 12.51 9.45 -5.18
C MET A 143 12.34 9.15 -3.68
N ARG A 144 12.63 10.10 -2.79
CA ARG A 144 12.62 9.93 -1.33
C ARG A 144 11.40 9.19 -0.77
N ALA A 145 10.20 9.53 -1.25
CA ALA A 145 8.97 8.88 -0.80
C ALA A 145 8.84 7.44 -1.32
N SER A 146 9.38 7.15 -2.50
CA SER A 146 9.44 5.81 -3.07
C SER A 146 10.37 4.92 -2.26
N TYR A 147 11.55 5.44 -1.88
CA TYR A 147 12.50 4.77 -0.99
C TYR A 147 11.92 4.53 0.40
N ASP A 148 11.39 5.58 1.04
CA ASP A 148 10.79 5.50 2.37
C ASP A 148 9.64 4.47 2.40
N THR A 149 8.75 4.51 1.41
CA THR A 149 7.66 3.53 1.30
C THR A 149 8.20 2.11 1.14
N TYR A 150 9.20 1.91 0.27
CA TYR A 150 9.77 0.59 0.03
C TYR A 150 10.51 0.02 1.25
N ILE A 151 11.30 0.84 1.93
CA ILE A 151 12.07 0.41 3.11
C ILE A 151 11.14 0.02 4.25
N ASN A 152 10.08 0.79 4.47
CA ASN A 152 9.20 0.59 5.62
C ASN A 152 8.03 -0.37 5.36
N HIS A 153 7.63 -0.56 4.09
CA HIS A 153 6.42 -1.31 3.73
C HIS A 153 6.59 -2.29 2.57
N GLY A 154 7.73 -2.29 1.87
CA GLY A 154 7.98 -3.16 0.73
C GLY A 154 7.15 -2.82 -0.51
N ASN A 155 6.96 -3.83 -1.36
CA ASN A 155 6.15 -3.74 -2.57
C ASN A 155 4.74 -4.31 -2.31
N SER A 156 3.76 -3.41 -2.22
CA SER A 156 2.33 -3.73 -2.06
C SER A 156 1.57 -3.67 -3.38
N SER A 157 2.24 -3.97 -4.50
CA SER A 157 1.68 -3.98 -5.84
C SER A 157 1.04 -2.63 -6.21
N SER A 158 -0.12 -2.64 -6.87
CA SER A 158 -0.80 -1.45 -7.40
C SER A 158 -1.11 -0.39 -6.33
N ALA A 159 -1.30 -0.77 -5.07
CA ALA A 159 -1.61 0.18 -3.99
C ALA A 159 -0.42 1.09 -3.66
N THR A 160 0.82 0.64 -3.94
CA THR A 160 2.02 1.34 -3.48
C THR A 160 2.17 2.72 -4.13
N ILE A 161 1.78 2.91 -5.39
CA ILE A 161 1.98 4.21 -6.06
C ILE A 161 1.18 5.34 -5.37
N LEU A 162 -0.03 5.04 -4.90
CA LEU A 162 -0.86 6.00 -4.17
C LEU A 162 -0.28 6.26 -2.77
N SER A 163 0.26 5.22 -2.12
CA SER A 163 0.99 5.36 -0.85
C SER A 163 2.22 6.26 -1.01
N VAL A 164 2.99 6.09 -2.08
CA VAL A 164 4.14 6.94 -2.40
C VAL A 164 3.73 8.39 -2.63
N MET A 165 2.66 8.64 -3.40
CA MET A 165 2.14 9.99 -3.62
C MET A 165 1.60 10.63 -2.33
N ASP A 166 0.99 9.83 -1.44
CA ASP A 166 0.57 10.27 -0.12
C ASP A 166 1.76 10.65 0.76
N ARG A 167 2.77 9.79 0.79
CA ARG A 167 3.99 9.99 1.56
C ARG A 167 4.75 11.21 1.08
N LEU A 168 4.88 11.40 -0.24
CA LEU A 168 5.65 12.49 -0.85
C LEU A 168 5.18 13.89 -0.45
N ARG A 169 3.88 14.05 -0.18
CA ARG A 169 3.33 15.36 0.22
C ARG A 169 3.46 15.68 1.71
N GLN A 170 4.07 14.80 2.50
CA GLN A 170 4.25 14.98 3.95
C GLN A 170 5.50 15.82 4.24
N LYS A 171 5.49 16.56 5.35
CA LYS A 171 6.52 17.55 5.69
C LYS A 171 7.91 16.90 5.83
N GLU A 172 7.97 15.70 6.38
CA GLU A 172 9.23 14.96 6.56
C GLU A 172 9.88 14.64 5.21
N MET A 173 9.08 14.46 4.14
CA MET A 173 9.62 14.32 2.80
C MET A 173 10.08 15.66 2.24
N ASP A 174 9.43 16.78 2.55
CA ASP A 174 9.88 18.10 2.08
C ASP A 174 11.28 18.46 2.62
N ASP A 175 11.56 18.08 3.87
CA ASP A 175 12.86 18.29 4.52
C ASP A 175 13.99 17.48 3.85
N CYS A 176 13.65 16.39 3.15
CA CYS A 176 14.58 15.55 2.39
C CYS A 176 14.64 15.89 0.89
N ALA A 177 14.02 17.00 0.45
CA ALA A 177 14.00 17.35 -0.97
C ALA A 177 15.41 17.68 -1.51
N PRO A 178 15.72 17.33 -2.77
CA PRO A 178 16.98 17.71 -3.39
C PRO A 178 17.23 19.22 -3.32
N ASP A 179 18.44 19.61 -2.89
CA ASP A 179 18.85 21.01 -2.69
C ASP A 179 17.97 21.80 -1.69
N GLY A 180 17.24 21.09 -0.81
CA GLY A 180 16.27 21.71 0.12
C GLY A 180 15.07 22.34 -0.60
N LYS A 181 14.81 21.96 -1.85
CA LYS A 181 13.75 22.55 -2.69
C LYS A 181 12.77 21.49 -3.17
N VAL A 182 11.57 21.53 -2.59
CA VAL A 182 10.40 20.81 -3.07
C VAL A 182 10.06 21.24 -4.50
N LYS A 183 9.70 20.28 -5.36
CA LYS A 183 9.31 20.56 -6.75
C LYS A 183 7.80 20.76 -6.85
N ASP A 184 7.39 21.68 -7.72
CA ASP A 184 5.97 21.96 -8.00
C ASP A 184 5.35 20.88 -8.88
N TYR A 185 6.17 20.16 -9.66
CA TYR A 185 5.74 19.13 -10.59
C TYR A 185 6.34 17.79 -10.19
N VAL A 186 5.52 16.74 -10.26
CA VAL A 186 5.87 15.37 -9.87
C VAL A 186 5.63 14.46 -11.05
N VAL A 187 6.60 13.61 -11.37
CA VAL A 187 6.43 12.50 -12.31
C VAL A 187 6.01 11.27 -11.52
N GLY A 188 4.81 10.77 -11.77
CA GLY A 188 4.39 9.44 -11.33
C GLY A 188 4.84 8.41 -12.36
N CYS A 189 5.44 7.30 -11.93
CA CYS A 189 5.89 6.24 -12.84
C CYS A 189 5.68 4.86 -12.21
N ALA A 190 5.14 3.91 -12.96
CA ALA A 190 4.95 2.53 -12.50
C ALA A 190 5.15 1.52 -13.63
N PHE A 191 5.41 0.27 -13.24
CA PHE A 191 5.55 -0.86 -14.15
C PHE A 191 4.65 -2.01 -13.69
N GLY A 192 4.16 -2.80 -14.65
CA GLY A 192 3.35 -3.98 -14.38
C GLY A 192 3.46 -5.04 -15.48
N PRO A 193 2.77 -6.18 -15.33
CA PRO A 193 2.74 -7.23 -16.34
C PRO A 193 2.45 -6.72 -17.75
N GLY A 194 3.18 -7.23 -18.74
CA GLY A 194 3.16 -6.74 -20.12
C GLY A 194 4.50 -6.93 -20.84
N ILE A 195 5.61 -6.32 -20.41
CA ILE A 195 5.80 -5.31 -19.35
C ILE A 195 5.20 -3.97 -19.80
N ALA A 196 4.26 -3.45 -19.02
CA ALA A 196 3.70 -2.12 -19.21
C ALA A 196 4.46 -1.08 -18.39
N ILE A 197 4.61 0.14 -18.93
CA ILE A 197 4.99 1.35 -18.20
C ILE A 197 3.83 2.34 -18.25
N GLU A 198 3.52 2.92 -17.10
CA GLU A 198 2.57 4.01 -16.94
C GLU A 198 3.32 5.22 -16.37
N MET A 199 3.10 6.40 -16.95
CA MET A 199 3.71 7.64 -16.47
C MET A 199 2.69 8.78 -16.47
N CYS A 200 2.68 9.60 -15.42
CA CYS A 200 1.82 10.77 -15.34
C CYS A 200 2.59 12.00 -14.85
N MET A 201 2.13 13.17 -15.29
CA MET A 201 2.63 14.46 -14.84
C MET A 201 1.61 15.09 -13.89
N LEU A 202 2.05 15.37 -12.66
CA LEU A 202 1.21 15.99 -11.64
C LEU A 202 1.72 17.39 -11.30
N LYS A 203 0.80 18.29 -10.95
CA LYS A 203 1.12 19.56 -10.30
C LYS A 203 0.77 19.48 -8.82
N ARG A 204 1.78 19.55 -7.97
CA ARG A 204 1.62 19.54 -6.52
C ARG A 204 0.97 20.84 -6.04
N ASN A 205 -0.09 20.72 -5.25
CA ASN A 205 -0.66 21.86 -4.55
C ASN A 205 0.14 22.15 -3.28
N LEU A 206 1.12 23.06 -3.36
CA LEU A 206 1.96 23.44 -2.22
C LEU A 206 1.21 24.24 -1.14
N ASN A 207 0.02 24.76 -1.45
CA ASN A 207 -0.85 25.42 -0.47
C ASN A 207 -1.80 24.44 0.22
N HIS A 208 -1.68 23.13 -0.04
CA HIS A 208 -2.53 22.13 0.59
C HIS A 208 -2.22 22.04 2.08
N VAL A 209 -3.11 22.59 2.91
CA VAL A 209 -3.16 22.30 4.34
C VAL A 209 -3.89 20.97 4.49
N ARG A 210 -3.19 19.94 5.00
CA ARG A 210 -3.81 18.65 5.31
C ARG A 210 -5.02 18.91 6.21
N ARG A 211 -6.21 18.61 5.72
CA ARG A 211 -7.39 18.49 6.58
C ARG A 211 -7.16 17.23 7.41
N VAL A 212 -6.80 17.42 8.68
CA VAL A 212 -6.98 16.35 9.66
C VAL A 212 -8.49 16.20 9.76
N LEU A 213 -9.00 15.05 9.31
CA LEU A 213 -10.34 14.64 9.71
C LEU A 213 -10.26 14.51 11.22
N VAL A 214 -10.78 15.53 11.91
CA VAL A 214 -11.01 15.45 13.34
C VAL A 214 -12.00 14.31 13.52
N ASP A 215 -11.61 13.32 14.31
CA ASP A 215 -12.41 12.16 14.71
C ASP A 215 -13.88 12.58 14.87
N GLY A 216 -14.76 12.17 13.95
CA GLY A 216 -16.11 12.73 13.90
C GLY A 216 -17.02 12.34 12.74
N ASP A 217 -16.49 12.07 11.54
CA ASP A 217 -17.27 11.42 10.49
C ASP A 217 -16.97 9.92 10.52
N ILE A 218 -17.50 9.32 11.58
CA ILE A 218 -17.66 7.88 11.78
C ILE A 218 -18.16 7.32 10.45
N THR A 219 -17.48 6.30 9.90
CA THR A 219 -18.12 5.31 9.02
C THR A 219 -19.54 5.11 9.55
N PRO A 220 -20.63 5.30 8.77
CA PRO A 220 -21.98 5.32 9.31
C PRO A 220 -22.13 4.19 10.32
N PRO A 221 -22.50 4.49 11.58
CA PRO A 221 -22.57 3.45 12.59
C PRO A 221 -23.41 2.32 12.01
N MET A 222 -22.95 1.09 12.16
CA MET A 222 -23.75 -0.09 11.86
C MET A 222 -25.12 0.19 12.47
N THR A 223 -26.17 0.18 11.63
CA THR A 223 -27.53 0.36 12.12
C THR A 223 -27.83 -0.82 13.03
N GLU A 224 -27.56 -0.65 14.32
CA GLU A 224 -28.10 -1.46 15.39
C GLU A 224 -29.62 -1.38 15.24
N THR A 225 -30.22 -2.47 14.77
CA THR A 225 -31.65 -2.65 14.83
C THR A 225 -32.02 -2.84 16.30
N ASP A 226 -32.65 -1.85 16.91
CA ASP A 226 -33.34 -2.03 18.19
C ASP A 226 -34.37 -3.16 18.05
N PRO A 227 -34.46 -4.03 19.07
CA PRO A 227 -35.73 -4.08 19.78
C PRO A 227 -35.57 -4.17 21.31
N SER A 228 -36.29 -3.26 21.99
CA SER A 228 -37.07 -3.46 23.21
C SER A 228 -36.37 -3.85 24.52
N ASP A 229 -36.40 -2.89 25.45
CA ASP A 229 -36.54 -2.98 26.92
C ASP A 229 -35.65 -3.98 27.71
N GLY A 230 -34.64 -3.41 28.35
CA GLY A 230 -33.99 -3.95 29.54
C GLY A 230 -33.08 -2.91 30.18
N GLU A 231 -33.50 -2.32 31.30
CA GLU A 231 -32.66 -1.44 32.13
C GLU A 231 -31.36 -2.16 32.51
N VAL A 232 -30.21 -1.61 32.13
CA VAL A 232 -28.93 -1.90 32.80
C VAL A 232 -28.19 -0.58 33.03
N SER A 233 -28.06 -0.27 34.32
CA SER A 233 -27.41 0.91 34.88
C SER A 233 -25.95 1.02 34.44
N ARG A 234 -25.52 2.23 34.06
CA ARG A 234 -24.11 2.56 33.82
C ARG A 234 -23.34 2.53 35.14
N SER A 235 -22.34 1.65 35.24
CA SER A 235 -21.25 1.80 36.19
C SER A 235 -19.97 2.14 35.44
N ASP A 236 -19.56 3.40 35.52
CA ASP A 236 -18.22 3.84 35.14
C ASP A 236 -17.22 3.32 36.19
N THR A 237 -16.47 2.28 35.84
CA THR A 237 -15.21 1.95 36.53
C THR A 237 -14.08 1.90 35.51
N PRO A 238 -12.95 2.60 35.73
CA PRO A 238 -11.80 2.53 34.84
C PRO A 238 -11.29 1.09 34.77
N VAL A 239 -11.17 0.55 33.56
CA VAL A 239 -10.57 -0.75 33.31
C VAL A 239 -9.06 -0.60 33.51
N ASP A 240 -8.48 -1.40 34.40
CA ASP A 240 -7.07 -1.35 34.79
C ASP A 240 -6.20 -1.99 33.69
N LEU A 241 -5.86 -1.17 32.70
CA LEU A 241 -5.05 -1.51 31.53
C LEU A 241 -3.67 -2.08 31.89
N GLU A 242 -3.13 -1.75 33.06
CA GLU A 242 -1.81 -2.24 33.49
C GLU A 242 -1.84 -3.74 33.82
N ALA A 243 -2.95 -4.23 34.38
CA ALA A 243 -3.13 -5.65 34.67
C ALA A 243 -3.28 -6.52 33.41
N GLU A 244 -3.93 -5.99 32.36
CA GLU A 244 -4.06 -6.69 31.07
C GLU A 244 -2.74 -6.76 30.30
N VAL A 245 -1.90 -5.72 30.39
CA VAL A 245 -0.57 -5.71 29.78
C VAL A 245 0.35 -6.72 30.46
N GLU A 246 0.31 -6.80 31.79
CA GLU A 246 1.14 -7.77 32.55
C GLU A 246 0.71 -9.21 32.27
N ALA A 247 -0.60 -9.49 32.25
CA ALA A 247 -1.13 -10.81 31.91
C ALA A 247 -0.81 -11.25 30.47
N THR A 248 -0.61 -10.30 29.56
CA THR A 248 -0.23 -10.58 28.17
C THR A 248 1.27 -10.84 28.04
N LYS A 249 2.11 -10.14 28.81
CA LYS A 249 3.54 -10.41 28.91
C LYS A 249 3.82 -11.80 29.50
N GLU A 250 3.20 -12.16 30.60
CA GLU A 250 3.37 -13.50 31.21
C GLU A 250 2.98 -14.63 30.23
N LYS A 251 1.96 -14.41 29.40
CA LYS A 251 1.58 -15.37 28.34
C LYS A 251 2.61 -15.45 27.21
N GLY A 252 3.27 -14.34 26.88
CA GLY A 252 4.36 -14.28 25.91
C GLY A 252 5.57 -15.07 26.37
N ASP A 253 6.01 -14.84 27.61
CA ASP A 253 7.18 -15.49 28.20
C ASP A 253 6.98 -17.01 28.31
N VAL A 254 5.77 -17.46 28.68
CA VAL A 254 5.42 -18.89 28.72
C VAL A 254 5.38 -19.52 27.32
N LEU A 255 5.10 -18.75 26.28
CA LEU A 255 5.09 -19.24 24.90
C LEU A 255 6.52 -19.36 24.35
N GLU A 256 7.38 -18.40 24.68
CA GLU A 256 8.80 -18.38 24.33
C GLU A 256 9.55 -19.55 24.97
N GLU A 257 9.32 -19.80 26.27
CA GLU A 257 9.91 -20.94 26.98
C GLU A 257 9.43 -22.31 26.46
N LYS A 258 8.24 -22.36 25.83
CA LYS A 258 7.73 -23.56 25.14
C LYS A 258 8.34 -23.73 23.75
N LEU A 259 8.63 -22.64 23.05
CA LEU A 259 9.27 -22.65 21.74
C LEU A 259 10.74 -23.10 21.83
N GLU A 260 11.49 -22.63 22.82
CA GLU A 260 12.88 -23.05 23.07
C GLU A 260 13.01 -24.55 23.39
N LYS A 261 11.99 -25.14 24.03
CA LYS A 261 11.97 -26.59 24.36
C LYS A 261 11.66 -27.48 23.15
N ILE A 262 11.12 -26.95 22.05
CA ILE A 262 10.71 -27.72 20.87
C ILE A 262 11.80 -27.72 19.78
N HIS A 263 12.71 -26.74 19.75
CA HIS A 263 13.83 -26.70 18.81
C HIS A 263 15.09 -26.07 19.46
N PRO A 264 16.05 -26.87 19.98
CA PRO A 264 17.25 -26.34 20.61
C PRO A 264 18.31 -25.78 19.64
N GLU A 265 18.07 -25.82 18.31
CA GLU A 265 19.05 -25.39 17.30
C GLU A 265 18.39 -24.62 16.15
N ILE A 266 17.91 -23.40 16.42
CA ILE A 266 17.71 -22.39 15.36
C ILE A 266 18.86 -21.39 15.49
N PRO A 267 19.82 -21.35 14.53
CA PRO A 267 20.85 -20.32 14.52
C PRO A 267 20.21 -18.94 14.33
N GLU A 268 20.66 -17.95 15.10
CA GLU A 268 20.23 -16.57 14.92
C GLU A 268 20.46 -16.11 13.47
N GLN A 269 19.44 -15.50 12.89
CA GLN A 269 19.37 -15.07 11.49
C GLN A 269 20.32 -13.89 11.13
N ASN A 270 21.26 -13.55 12.01
CA ASN A 270 22.18 -12.42 11.85
C ASN A 270 23.50 -12.80 11.15
N ASP A 271 23.94 -14.06 11.19
CA ASP A 271 25.24 -14.45 10.61
C ASP A 271 25.20 -14.61 9.08
N SER A 272 24.02 -14.89 8.49
CA SER A 272 23.89 -15.15 7.04
C SER A 272 23.95 -13.90 6.16
N LEU A 273 23.73 -12.70 6.70
CA LEU A 273 23.71 -11.45 5.93
C LEU A 273 25.11 -10.85 5.73
N ALA A 274 26.02 -11.05 6.69
CA ALA A 274 27.40 -10.56 6.59
C ALA A 274 28.24 -11.39 5.61
N GLU A 275 28.01 -12.71 5.51
CA GLU A 275 28.71 -13.57 4.56
C GLU A 275 28.25 -13.37 3.11
N ALA A 276 26.97 -13.03 2.89
CA ALA A 276 26.43 -12.77 1.56
C ALA A 276 26.96 -11.47 0.91
N LEU A 277 27.49 -10.54 1.71
CA LEU A 277 27.96 -9.23 1.24
C LEU A 277 29.46 -9.18 0.92
N ASN A 278 30.25 -10.20 1.27
CA ASN A 278 31.71 -10.23 1.03
C ASN A 278 32.11 -10.83 -0.32
N GLY A 279 31.15 -11.26 -1.15
CA GLY A 279 31.43 -12.07 -2.35
C GLY A 279 31.32 -11.40 -3.72
N VAL A 280 31.13 -10.07 -3.81
CA VAL A 280 30.96 -9.39 -5.09
C VAL A 280 32.18 -8.51 -5.40
N GLU A 281 33.17 -9.08 -6.07
CA GLU A 281 34.12 -8.28 -6.84
C GLU A 281 33.39 -7.65 -8.04
N LEU A 282 33.48 -6.33 -8.15
CA LEU A 282 32.95 -5.55 -9.26
C LEU A 282 34.04 -5.43 -10.33
N ASP A 283 33.87 -6.13 -11.45
CA ASP A 283 34.48 -5.81 -12.75
C ASP A 283 33.55 -4.87 -13.55
#